data_AF-A0A484LL45-F1
#
_entry.id   AF-A0A484LL45-F1
#
_cell.length_a   1.000
_cell.length_b   1.000
_cell.length_c   1.000
_cell.angle_alpha   90.00
_cell.angle_beta   90.00
_cell.angle_gamma   90.00
#
_symmetry.space_group_name_H-M   'P 1'
#
loop_
_entity.id
_entity.type
_entity.pdbx_description
1 polymer ?
#
loop_
_entity_poly.entity_id
_entity_poly.type
_entity_poly.pdbx_seq_one_letter_code
_entity_poly.pdbx_strand_id
1 'polypeptide(L)'
;MSSSDSQGISSSDACASEESSTSSSSTGSSLSSFENRSGPNATVPGPRPVNQMSGQVSQERDEPVDDEPAPYDPDGESYEGWVNRLEAAGYFPLPTIYPSDIFPHVSKIAQNKRLEAHNRELQDLTARQLDEMANLSAVAGRANAEVLQLKEENSLLMGEVSHLKEEAWVKEQELPGRARQWMEENLVEAARVLTSSEERTMEGFKLLYREEQGKEMITQIGSYGFMSGQKRDREATHAILADRDPDFNAESYGLAPIPDEEPAPPFPLEYSSRLRPVKLFWKTSNSFPRECPVYL
;
A
#
# COMPACT_ATOMS: atom_id res chain seq x y z
N MET A 1 -45.31 12.51 -4.15
CA MET A 1 -45.38 11.04 -4.17
C MET A 1 -44.38 10.53 -3.16
N SER A 2 -44.87 9.63 -2.31
CA SER A 2 -44.26 9.01 -1.14
C SER A 2 -42.90 8.37 -1.40
N SER A 3 -42.02 8.31 -0.39
CA SER A 3 -41.99 7.16 0.53
C SER A 3 -40.97 7.34 1.67
N SER A 4 -41.47 7.13 2.88
CA SER A 4 -40.73 6.66 4.05
C SER A 4 -40.32 5.20 3.83
N ASP A 5 -39.22 4.75 4.41
CA ASP A 5 -39.12 3.38 4.92
C ASP A 5 -38.12 3.31 6.08
N SER A 6 -38.67 3.00 7.25
CA SER A 6 -37.99 2.58 8.46
C SER A 6 -37.87 1.06 8.44
N GLN A 7 -36.74 0.49 8.85
CA GLN A 7 -36.72 -0.89 9.33
C GLN A 7 -35.57 -1.08 10.34
N GLY A 8 -35.97 -1.28 11.59
CA GLY A 8 -35.13 -1.87 12.62
C GLY A 8 -35.22 -3.39 12.58
N ILE A 9 -34.15 -4.03 13.06
CA ILE A 9 -34.07 -5.42 13.54
C ILE A 9 -33.07 -5.36 14.70
N SER A 10 -33.52 -5.41 15.96
CA SER A 10 -33.90 -6.59 16.77
C SER A 10 -32.74 -7.55 17.04
N SER A 11 -32.43 -7.64 18.33
CA SER A 11 -31.41 -8.41 19.05
C SER A 11 -31.57 -9.94 18.99
N SER A 12 -30.59 -10.60 19.65
CA SER A 12 -30.53 -11.98 20.20
C SER A 12 -29.47 -12.85 19.47
N ASP A 13 -28.54 -13.59 20.10
CA ASP A 13 -28.52 -14.29 21.39
C ASP A 13 -27.10 -14.64 21.89
N ALA A 14 -27.04 -14.92 23.21
CA ALA A 14 -26.27 -15.94 23.97
C ALA A 14 -24.73 -15.96 23.95
N CYS A 15 -24.01 -15.81 25.07
CA CYS A 15 -23.91 -16.61 26.31
C CYS A 15 -22.96 -17.83 26.24
N ALA A 16 -21.84 -17.68 26.98
CA ALA A 16 -21.26 -18.61 27.97
C ALA A 16 -20.08 -19.55 27.63
N SER A 17 -19.27 -19.70 28.69
CA SER A 17 -18.27 -20.73 29.06
C SER A 17 -16.85 -20.55 28.53
N GLU A 18 -15.86 -20.15 29.35
CA GLU A 18 -15.25 -20.79 30.55
C GLU A 18 -14.27 -21.92 30.20
N GLU A 19 -13.15 -21.92 30.94
CA GLU A 19 -12.20 -23.02 31.21
C GLU A 19 -11.48 -23.66 29.99
N SER A 20 -10.23 -24.09 29.99
CA SER A 20 -9.31 -24.57 31.00
C SER A 20 -7.89 -24.41 30.45
N SER A 21 -6.93 -23.98 31.27
CA SER A 21 -5.51 -24.09 30.97
C SER A 21 -4.91 -25.18 31.84
N THR A 22 -4.70 -26.36 31.25
CA THR A 22 -3.85 -27.42 31.83
C THR A 22 -3.08 -28.16 30.74
N SER A 23 -1.76 -27.97 30.79
CA SER A 23 -0.69 -28.97 30.64
C SER A 23 -0.67 -29.91 29.43
N SER A 24 0.42 -29.89 28.65
CA SER A 24 1.57 -30.81 28.86
C SER A 24 2.63 -30.78 27.75
N SER A 25 3.88 -30.81 28.21
CA SER A 25 5.17 -31.26 27.68
C SER A 25 5.29 -31.98 26.32
N SER A 26 6.39 -31.71 25.59
CA SER A 26 7.43 -32.72 25.30
C SER A 26 8.71 -32.17 24.63
N THR A 27 9.84 -32.54 25.23
CA THR A 27 11.17 -32.87 24.68
C THR A 27 11.74 -32.10 23.48
N GLY A 28 12.85 -31.40 23.71
CA GLY A 28 13.79 -30.96 22.67
C GLY A 28 15.22 -30.97 23.20
N SER A 29 15.91 -32.10 23.02
CA SER A 29 17.37 -32.18 23.13
C SER A 29 17.99 -31.68 21.83
N SER A 30 19.02 -30.83 21.89
CA SER A 30 20.19 -30.85 20.99
C SER A 30 21.22 -29.80 21.39
N LEU A 31 22.35 -30.28 21.93
CA LEU A 31 23.64 -29.60 21.96
C LEU A 31 24.27 -29.73 20.57
N SER A 32 24.75 -28.62 19.99
CA SER A 32 25.64 -28.62 18.83
C SER A 32 26.37 -27.27 18.75
N SER A 33 27.38 -27.07 19.59
CA SER A 33 28.42 -26.07 19.32
C SER A 33 29.46 -26.69 18.41
N PHE A 34 29.57 -26.15 17.19
CA PHE A 34 30.57 -26.54 16.20
C PHE A 34 31.99 -26.21 16.70
N GLU A 35 32.79 -27.26 16.86
CA GLU A 35 34.23 -27.16 17.01
C GLU A 35 34.88 -27.21 15.62
N ASN A 36 35.72 -26.21 15.35
CA ASN A 36 36.44 -26.03 14.10
C ASN A 36 37.49 -27.13 13.94
N ARG A 37 37.26 -28.07 13.01
CA ARG A 37 38.27 -29.06 12.62
C ARG A 37 39.03 -28.60 11.38
N SER A 38 40.19 -27.98 11.61
CA SER A 38 41.26 -27.85 10.62
C SER A 38 41.74 -29.23 10.19
N GLY A 39 41.68 -29.54 8.90
CA GLY A 39 42.34 -30.69 8.30
C GLY A 39 43.66 -30.26 7.63
N PRO A 40 44.80 -30.91 7.91
CA PRO A 40 46.00 -30.72 7.11
C PRO A 40 46.03 -31.67 5.91
N ASN A 41 46.26 -31.08 4.74
CA ASN A 41 46.96 -31.57 3.54
C ASN A 41 46.87 -33.07 3.18
N ALA A 42 46.20 -33.31 2.05
CA ALA A 42 46.34 -34.51 1.25
C ALA A 42 47.78 -34.67 0.73
N THR A 43 48.48 -35.72 1.18
CA THR A 43 49.70 -36.20 0.54
C THR A 43 49.33 -37.44 -0.28
N VAL A 44 49.39 -37.30 -1.61
CA VAL A 44 49.27 -38.38 -2.59
C VAL A 44 50.51 -39.27 -2.52
N PRO A 45 50.40 -40.60 -2.29
CA PRO A 45 51.49 -41.52 -2.59
C PRO A 45 51.42 -41.90 -4.07
N GLY A 46 52.48 -41.61 -4.81
CA GLY A 46 52.66 -41.98 -6.22
C GLY A 46 52.71 -43.50 -6.45
N PRO A 47 52.60 -43.93 -7.73
CA PRO A 47 52.41 -45.33 -8.09
C PRO A 47 53.64 -46.19 -7.78
N ARG A 48 53.40 -47.39 -7.26
CA ARG A 48 54.42 -48.43 -7.06
C ARG A 48 54.77 -49.07 -8.42
N PRO A 49 56.04 -49.14 -8.83
CA PRO A 49 56.42 -49.94 -9.99
C PRO A 49 56.38 -51.43 -9.63
N VAL A 50 55.57 -52.21 -10.34
CA VAL A 50 55.57 -53.68 -10.31
C VAL A 50 56.20 -54.17 -11.61
N ASN A 51 57.07 -55.18 -11.48
CA ASN A 51 57.92 -55.83 -12.49
C ASN A 51 59.23 -55.12 -12.85
N GLN A 52 60.25 -55.37 -12.02
CA GLN A 52 61.60 -55.60 -12.52
C GLN A 52 61.83 -57.11 -12.55
N MET A 53 61.85 -57.71 -13.75
CA MET A 53 62.36 -59.07 -13.94
C MET A 53 63.90 -58.98 -13.91
N SER A 54 64.53 -59.64 -12.93
CA SER A 54 65.98 -59.76 -12.86
C SER A 54 66.44 -60.74 -13.93
N GLY A 55 67.20 -60.25 -14.91
CA GLY A 55 68.03 -61.12 -15.74
C GLY A 55 69.15 -61.73 -14.89
N GLN A 56 69.52 -62.97 -15.20
CA GLN A 56 70.89 -63.46 -15.30
C GLN A 56 70.87 -64.94 -15.75
N VAL A 57 71.59 -65.17 -16.86
CA VAL A 57 72.32 -66.39 -17.26
C VAL A 57 71.48 -67.63 -17.65
N SER A 58 71.35 -67.80 -18.96
CA SER A 58 71.36 -69.12 -19.59
C SER A 58 72.40 -69.10 -20.71
N GLN A 59 73.37 -69.98 -20.50
CA GLN A 59 74.40 -70.52 -21.36
C GLN A 59 74.20 -70.36 -22.88
N GLU A 60 75.16 -69.66 -23.49
CA GLU A 60 75.81 -69.93 -24.78
C GLU A 60 75.10 -70.95 -25.70
N ARG A 61 74.47 -70.45 -26.75
CA ARG A 61 74.18 -71.20 -27.98
C ARG A 61 74.40 -70.25 -29.17
N ASP A 62 75.04 -70.79 -30.19
CA ASP A 62 75.70 -70.12 -31.32
C ASP A 62 74.85 -69.14 -32.16
N GLU A 63 75.54 -68.18 -32.79
CA GLU A 63 75.08 -67.15 -33.76
C GLU A 63 74.82 -67.72 -35.19
N PRO A 64 74.22 -66.98 -36.16
CA PRO A 64 72.80 -66.74 -36.35
C PRO A 64 72.28 -67.23 -37.75
N VAL A 65 70.97 -67.32 -37.97
CA VAL A 65 70.38 -67.22 -39.31
C VAL A 65 69.36 -66.10 -39.27
N ASP A 66 69.74 -64.99 -39.88
CA ASP A 66 68.96 -63.77 -40.02
C ASP A 66 68.11 -63.89 -41.29
N ASP A 67 66.97 -64.57 -41.19
CA ASP A 67 65.91 -64.49 -42.20
C ASP A 67 64.84 -63.55 -41.67
N GLU A 68 65.10 -62.23 -41.76
CA GLU A 68 64.07 -61.21 -41.54
C GLU A 68 62.95 -61.42 -42.56
N PRO A 69 61.74 -61.87 -42.16
CA PRO A 69 60.68 -62.12 -43.12
C PRO A 69 60.23 -60.79 -43.72
N ALA A 70 60.04 -60.77 -45.04
CA ALA A 70 59.54 -59.60 -45.76
C ALA A 70 58.32 -58.99 -45.04
N PRO A 71 58.20 -57.65 -44.99
CA PRO A 71 57.10 -56.97 -44.32
C PRO A 71 55.75 -57.55 -44.76
N TYR A 72 54.95 -57.93 -43.77
CA TYR A 72 53.65 -58.57 -43.99
C TYR A 72 52.76 -57.67 -44.84
N ASP A 73 52.38 -58.15 -46.03
CA ASP A 73 51.46 -57.49 -46.97
C ASP A 73 50.05 -58.11 -46.84
N PRO A 74 49.13 -57.48 -46.08
CA PRO A 74 47.82 -58.03 -45.76
C PRO A 74 46.82 -57.95 -46.92
N ASP A 75 47.07 -57.13 -47.94
CA ASP A 75 46.11 -56.90 -49.03
C ASP A 75 46.36 -57.83 -50.23
N GLY A 76 47.54 -58.48 -50.28
CA GLY A 76 47.94 -59.45 -51.31
C GLY A 76 47.73 -60.92 -50.93
N GLU A 77 47.37 -61.22 -49.69
CA GLU A 77 47.16 -62.58 -49.24
C GLU A 77 45.74 -63.09 -49.51
N SER A 78 45.65 -64.26 -50.15
CA SER A 78 44.40 -65.02 -50.22
C SER A 78 44.10 -65.62 -48.85
N TYR A 79 42.81 -65.77 -48.50
CA TYR A 79 42.36 -66.45 -47.27
C TYR A 79 43.08 -67.78 -47.04
N GLU A 80 43.27 -68.57 -48.10
CA GLU A 80 43.97 -69.85 -48.02
C GLU A 80 45.46 -69.69 -47.74
N GLY A 81 46.09 -68.63 -48.26
CA GLY A 81 47.48 -68.29 -47.97
C GLY A 81 47.69 -67.90 -46.51
N TRP A 82 46.73 -67.17 -45.93
CA TRP A 82 46.71 -66.82 -44.52
C TRP A 82 46.55 -68.05 -43.61
N VAL A 83 45.63 -68.96 -43.94
CA VAL A 83 45.41 -70.21 -43.20
C VAL A 83 46.66 -71.10 -43.23
N ASN A 84 47.26 -71.28 -44.42
CA ASN A 84 48.49 -72.08 -44.56
C ASN A 84 49.66 -71.51 -43.77
N ARG A 85 49.81 -70.17 -43.69
CA ARG A 85 50.86 -69.53 -42.87
C ARG A 85 50.63 -69.76 -41.38
N LEU A 86 49.38 -69.70 -40.92
CA LEU A 86 49.04 -70.01 -39.52
C LEU A 86 49.37 -71.45 -39.16
N GLU A 87 48.99 -72.40 -40.02
CA GLU A 87 49.29 -73.82 -39.83
C GLU A 87 50.80 -74.08 -39.77
N ALA A 88 51.58 -73.45 -40.67
CA ALA A 88 53.04 -73.53 -40.66
C ALA A 88 53.68 -72.90 -39.41
N ALA A 89 53.09 -71.85 -38.85
CA ALA A 89 53.51 -71.24 -37.58
C ALA A 89 53.03 -72.04 -36.34
N GLY A 90 52.43 -73.22 -36.53
CA GLY A 90 51.92 -74.07 -35.45
C GLY A 90 50.59 -73.57 -34.85
N TYR A 91 49.96 -72.57 -35.46
CA TYR A 91 48.63 -72.09 -35.10
C TYR A 91 47.60 -72.85 -35.93
N PHE A 92 46.95 -73.85 -35.32
CA PHE A 92 45.84 -74.56 -35.96
C PHE A 92 44.69 -73.59 -36.26
N PRO A 93 44.03 -73.69 -37.44
CA PRO A 93 42.83 -72.92 -37.71
C PRO A 93 41.80 -73.20 -36.62
N LEU A 94 41.21 -72.14 -36.06
CA LEU A 94 40.19 -72.24 -35.03
C LEU A 94 39.11 -73.25 -35.46
N PRO A 95 38.51 -74.02 -34.53
CA PRO A 95 37.43 -74.95 -34.85
C PRO A 95 36.40 -74.27 -35.77
N THR A 96 36.07 -74.88 -36.90
CA THR A 96 35.05 -74.37 -37.84
C THR A 96 33.64 -74.31 -37.23
N ILE A 97 33.48 -74.91 -36.06
CA ILE A 97 32.37 -74.65 -35.15
C ILE A 97 32.68 -73.34 -34.43
N TYR A 98 32.15 -72.24 -34.96
CA TYR A 98 32.00 -71.02 -34.17
C TYR A 98 31.41 -71.41 -32.81
N PRO A 99 32.04 -71.04 -31.67
CA PRO A 99 31.41 -71.22 -30.38
C PRO A 99 30.04 -70.56 -30.45
N SER A 100 28.98 -71.36 -30.33
CA SER A 100 27.58 -70.90 -30.43
C SER A 100 27.27 -69.76 -29.44
N ASP A 101 28.16 -69.55 -28.46
CA ASP A 101 28.09 -68.53 -27.41
C ASP A 101 28.51 -67.12 -27.87
N ILE A 102 29.17 -66.95 -29.03
CA ILE A 102 29.60 -65.63 -29.52
C ILE A 102 28.40 -64.75 -29.86
N PHE A 103 27.39 -65.29 -30.55
CA PHE A 103 26.20 -64.52 -30.94
C PHE A 103 25.36 -64.06 -29.72
N PRO A 104 25.09 -64.92 -28.71
CA PRO A 104 24.53 -64.50 -27.42
C PRO A 104 25.37 -63.43 -26.71
N HIS A 105 26.70 -63.55 -26.70
CA HIS A 105 27.58 -62.62 -25.98
C HIS A 105 27.66 -61.24 -26.64
N VAL A 106 27.69 -61.17 -27.97
CA VAL A 106 27.60 -59.91 -28.73
C VAL A 106 26.23 -59.25 -28.54
N SER A 107 25.16 -60.04 -28.53
CA SER A 107 23.80 -59.55 -28.21
C SER A 107 23.71 -58.96 -26.80
N LYS A 108 24.38 -59.59 -25.82
CA LYS A 108 24.44 -59.09 -24.43
C LYS A 108 25.23 -57.79 -24.31
N ILE A 109 26.35 -57.66 -25.03
CA ILE A 109 27.14 -56.42 -25.08
C ILE A 109 26.32 -55.28 -25.69
N ALA A 110 25.60 -55.54 -26.78
CA ALA A 110 24.71 -54.54 -27.39
C ALA A 110 23.58 -54.11 -26.44
N GLN A 111 22.99 -55.05 -25.69
CA GLN A 111 22.00 -54.75 -24.65
C GLN A 111 22.59 -53.88 -23.53
N ASN A 112 23.77 -54.24 -23.01
CA ASN A 112 24.43 -53.48 -21.94
C ASN A 112 24.76 -52.05 -22.39
N LYS A 113 25.26 -51.85 -23.61
CA LYS A 113 25.50 -50.51 -24.16
C LYS A 113 24.23 -49.65 -24.24
N ARG A 114 23.08 -50.24 -24.55
CA ARG A 114 21.78 -49.55 -24.54
C ARG A 114 21.36 -49.17 -23.12
N LEU A 115 21.54 -50.08 -22.16
CA LEU A 115 21.26 -49.81 -20.74
C LEU A 115 22.16 -48.71 -20.18
N GLU A 116 23.45 -48.71 -20.53
CA GLU A 116 24.39 -47.66 -20.16
C GLU A 116 23.98 -46.29 -20.74
N ALA A 117 23.56 -46.24 -22.01
CA ALA A 117 23.06 -45.01 -22.62
C ALA A 117 21.80 -44.48 -21.90
N HIS A 118 20.85 -45.36 -21.60
CA HIS A 118 19.65 -45.00 -20.84
C HIS A 118 20.00 -44.53 -19.42
N ASN A 119 20.95 -45.17 -18.74
CA ASN A 119 21.42 -44.72 -17.43
C ASN A 119 22.06 -43.32 -17.48
N ARG A 120 22.83 -42.99 -18.54
CA ARG A 120 23.34 -41.62 -18.73
C ARG A 120 22.21 -40.62 -18.94
N GLU A 121 21.22 -40.96 -19.77
CA GLU A 121 20.06 -40.10 -19.99
C GLU A 121 19.27 -39.85 -18.70
N LEU A 122 19.07 -40.88 -17.88
CA LEU A 122 18.46 -40.73 -16.55
C LEU A 122 19.28 -39.83 -15.62
N GLN A 123 20.61 -39.93 -15.64
CA GLN A 123 21.48 -39.04 -14.89
C GLN A 123 21.34 -37.58 -15.35
N ASP A 124 21.32 -37.34 -16.66
CA ASP A 124 21.14 -36.00 -17.24
C ASP A 124 19.77 -35.40 -16.94
N LEU A 125 18.71 -36.22 -16.94
CA LEU A 125 17.36 -35.80 -16.52
C LEU A 125 17.34 -35.46 -15.02
N THR A 126 17.99 -36.27 -14.19
CA THR A 126 18.08 -36.02 -12.75
C THR A 126 18.83 -34.71 -12.47
N ALA A 127 19.94 -34.47 -13.17
CA ALA A 127 20.70 -33.23 -13.04
C ALA A 127 19.87 -32.00 -13.45
N ARG A 128 19.12 -32.09 -14.56
CA ARG A 128 18.20 -31.03 -15.00
C ARG A 128 17.06 -30.77 -14.00
N GLN A 129 16.49 -31.81 -13.42
CA GLN A 129 15.45 -31.66 -12.39
C GLN A 129 15.98 -30.98 -11.14
N LEU A 130 17.21 -31.29 -10.71
CA LEU A 130 17.85 -30.64 -9.57
C LEU A 130 18.12 -29.15 -9.84
N ASP A 131 18.57 -28.80 -11.04
CA ASP A 131 18.78 -27.41 -11.45
C ASP A 131 17.46 -26.62 -11.49
N GLU A 132 16.39 -27.19 -12.05
CA GLU A 132 15.07 -26.56 -12.06
C GLU A 132 14.54 -26.35 -10.63
N MET A 133 14.70 -27.33 -9.73
CA MET A 133 14.34 -27.20 -8.33
C MET A 133 15.14 -26.09 -7.63
N ALA A 134 16.43 -25.95 -7.93
CA ALA A 134 17.26 -24.87 -7.40
C ALA A 134 16.79 -23.50 -7.92
N ASN A 135 16.44 -23.40 -9.22
CA ASN A 135 15.90 -22.18 -9.81
C ASN A 135 14.56 -21.78 -9.18
N LEU A 136 13.62 -22.73 -9.04
CA LEU A 136 12.33 -22.50 -8.38
C LEU A 136 12.49 -22.06 -6.93
N SER A 137 13.43 -22.67 -6.20
CA SER A 137 13.76 -22.27 -4.83
C SER A 137 14.28 -20.83 -4.78
N ALA A 138 15.16 -20.44 -5.72
CA ALA A 138 15.67 -19.07 -5.80
C ALA A 138 14.57 -18.06 -6.15
N VAL A 139 13.66 -18.39 -7.08
CA VAL A 139 12.49 -17.56 -7.42
C VAL A 139 11.58 -17.40 -6.22
N ALA A 140 11.24 -18.49 -5.51
CA ALA A 140 10.42 -18.45 -4.31
C ALA A 140 11.08 -17.60 -3.20
N GLY A 141 12.39 -17.69 -3.04
CA GLY A 141 13.16 -16.85 -2.10
C GLY A 141 13.05 -15.36 -2.43
N ARG A 142 13.19 -14.98 -3.71
CA ARG A 142 13.02 -13.59 -4.16
C ARG A 142 11.59 -13.08 -3.95
N ALA A 143 10.59 -13.88 -4.31
CA ALA A 143 9.18 -13.52 -4.10
C ALA A 143 8.85 -13.32 -2.62
N ASN A 144 9.38 -14.17 -1.74
CA ASN A 144 9.19 -14.00 -0.30
C ASN A 144 9.86 -12.72 0.25
N ALA A 145 11.04 -12.36 -0.25
CA ALA A 145 11.70 -11.11 0.13
C ALA A 145 10.89 -9.89 -0.29
N GLU A 146 10.34 -9.89 -1.50
CA GLU A 146 9.46 -8.82 -2.00
C GLU A 146 8.16 -8.71 -1.19
N VAL A 147 7.55 -9.84 -0.81
CA VAL A 147 6.37 -9.85 0.06
C VAL A 147 6.68 -9.24 1.43
N LEU A 148 7.85 -9.53 2.01
CA LEU A 148 8.27 -8.93 3.27
C LEU A 148 8.50 -7.42 3.14
N GLN A 149 9.16 -6.98 2.07
CA GLN A 149 9.38 -5.56 1.78
C GLN A 149 8.05 -4.82 1.61
N LEU A 150 7.14 -5.34 0.79
CA LEU A 150 5.82 -4.72 0.57
C LEU A 150 5.01 -4.66 1.87
N LYS A 151 5.13 -5.65 2.74
CA LYS A 151 4.46 -5.63 4.05
C LYS A 151 5.01 -4.55 4.97
N GLU A 152 6.32 -4.33 4.94
CA GLU A 152 6.98 -3.25 5.67
C GLU A 152 6.54 -1.88 5.14
N GLU A 153 6.62 -1.65 3.83
CA GLU A 153 6.18 -0.41 3.18
C GLU A 153 4.70 -0.12 3.44
N ASN A 154 3.83 -1.12 3.36
CA ASN A 154 2.41 -0.97 3.66
C ASN A 154 2.18 -0.59 5.14
N SER A 155 2.98 -1.14 6.06
CA SER A 155 2.92 -0.77 7.48
C SER A 155 3.37 0.67 7.71
N LEU A 156 4.41 1.13 7.01
CA LEU A 156 4.87 2.52 7.06
C LEU A 156 3.81 3.48 6.51
N LEU A 157 3.24 3.17 5.34
CA LEU A 157 2.19 3.98 4.72
C LEU A 157 0.95 4.07 5.61
N MET A 158 0.56 3.00 6.30
CA MET A 158 -0.52 3.04 7.28
C MET A 158 -0.23 4.01 8.43
N GLY A 159 1.02 4.08 8.88
CA GLY A 159 1.47 5.06 9.87
C GLY A 159 1.37 6.50 9.35
N GLU A 160 1.88 6.75 8.14
CA GLU A 160 1.85 8.07 7.50
C GLU A 160 0.42 8.55 7.25
N VAL A 161 -0.45 7.69 6.71
CA VAL A 161 -1.87 8.01 6.48
C VAL A 161 -2.58 8.34 7.80
N SER A 162 -2.26 7.61 8.87
CA SER A 162 -2.82 7.90 10.20
C SER A 162 -2.37 9.26 10.72
N HIS A 163 -1.09 9.60 10.58
CA HIS A 163 -0.55 10.89 10.96
C HIS A 163 -1.16 12.04 10.14
N LEU A 164 -1.22 11.91 8.82
CA LEU A 164 -1.81 12.91 7.94
C LEU A 164 -3.30 13.13 8.21
N LYS A 165 -4.03 12.05 8.54
CA LYS A 165 -5.43 12.14 8.93
C LYS A 165 -5.61 12.92 10.23
N GLU A 166 -4.77 12.67 11.23
CA GLU A 166 -4.81 13.41 12.50
C GLU A 166 -4.44 14.89 12.28
N GLU A 167 -3.39 15.17 11.51
CA GLU A 167 -2.99 16.55 11.19
C GLU A 167 -4.09 17.31 10.45
N ALA A 168 -4.75 16.67 9.48
CA ALA A 168 -5.89 17.26 8.77
C ALA A 168 -7.06 17.54 9.72
N TRP A 169 -7.35 16.61 10.62
CA TRP A 169 -8.41 16.76 11.60
C TRP A 169 -8.15 17.89 12.60
N VAL A 170 -6.92 18.01 13.10
CA VAL A 170 -6.49 19.13 13.96
C VAL A 170 -6.65 20.46 13.22
N LYS A 171 -6.18 20.55 11.96
CA LYS A 171 -6.32 21.77 11.16
C LYS A 171 -7.79 22.15 10.93
N GLU A 172 -8.66 21.17 10.66
CA GLU A 172 -10.08 21.40 10.47
C GLU A 172 -10.73 21.97 11.74
N GLN A 173 -10.36 21.47 12.92
CA GLN A 173 -10.82 22.02 14.19
C GLN A 173 -10.28 23.43 14.47
N GLU A 174 -9.07 23.74 14.04
CA GLU A 174 -8.48 25.06 14.23
C GLU A 174 -9.02 26.12 13.26
N LEU A 175 -9.51 25.74 12.08
CA LEU A 175 -10.00 26.66 11.05
C LEU A 175 -11.07 27.63 11.56
N PRO A 176 -12.14 27.20 12.26
CA PRO A 176 -13.12 28.11 12.83
C PRO A 176 -12.51 29.11 13.82
N GLY A 177 -11.57 28.67 14.66
CA GLY A 177 -10.88 29.54 15.61
C GLY A 177 -10.03 30.59 14.90
N ARG A 178 -9.24 30.18 13.91
CA ARG A 178 -8.43 31.07 13.06
C ARG A 178 -9.29 32.06 12.27
N ALA A 179 -10.42 31.60 11.73
CA ALA A 179 -11.36 32.45 11.00
C ALA A 179 -12.01 33.50 11.91
N ARG A 180 -12.37 33.14 13.14
CA ARG A 180 -12.88 34.09 14.16
C ARG A 180 -11.84 35.13 14.51
N GLN A 181 -10.62 34.70 14.84
CA GLN A 181 -9.53 35.63 15.14
C GLN A 181 -9.27 36.59 13.99
N TRP A 182 -9.21 36.08 12.75
CA TRP A 182 -9.04 36.92 11.58
C TRP A 182 -10.19 37.93 11.43
N MET A 183 -11.43 37.51 11.66
CA MET A 183 -12.59 38.40 11.61
C MET A 183 -12.51 39.51 12.67
N GLU A 184 -12.14 39.17 13.91
CA GLU A 184 -11.96 40.13 15.01
C GLU A 184 -10.89 41.18 14.70
N GLU A 185 -9.77 40.76 14.11
CA GLU A 185 -8.68 41.66 13.70
C GLU A 185 -9.05 42.53 12.47
N ASN A 186 -10.03 42.11 11.67
CA ASN A 186 -10.40 42.75 10.40
C ASN A 186 -11.85 43.25 10.35
N LEU A 187 -12.51 43.46 11.50
CA LEU A 187 -13.95 43.81 11.57
C LEU A 187 -14.35 45.00 10.67
N VAL A 188 -13.59 46.08 10.73
CA VAL A 188 -13.90 47.31 9.97
C VAL A 188 -13.75 47.08 8.47
N GLU A 189 -12.71 46.37 8.06
CA GLU A 189 -12.46 46.09 6.64
C GLU A 189 -13.47 45.08 6.09
N ALA A 190 -13.80 44.05 6.87
CA ALA A 190 -14.85 43.10 6.54
C ALA A 190 -16.21 43.81 6.39
N ALA A 191 -16.57 44.69 7.33
CA ALA A 191 -17.78 45.51 7.25
C ALA A 191 -17.76 46.42 6.01
N ARG A 192 -16.62 47.05 5.70
CA ARG A 192 -16.45 47.90 4.51
C ARG A 192 -16.65 47.10 3.22
N VAL A 193 -16.11 45.89 3.12
CA VAL A 193 -16.25 45.01 1.96
C VAL A 193 -17.69 44.52 1.80
N LEU A 194 -18.33 44.10 2.89
CA LEU A 194 -19.73 43.66 2.90
C LEU A 194 -20.67 44.81 2.49
N THR A 195 -20.41 46.03 2.95
CA THR A 195 -21.25 47.22 2.68
C THR A 195 -20.80 48.03 1.46
N SER A 196 -19.90 47.49 0.64
CA SER A 196 -19.30 48.21 -0.50
C SER A 196 -20.27 48.46 -1.66
N SER A 197 -21.30 47.62 -1.83
CA SER A 197 -22.33 47.72 -2.85
C SER A 197 -23.65 47.16 -2.31
N GLU A 198 -24.77 47.51 -2.95
CA GLU A 198 -26.08 46.98 -2.57
C GLU A 198 -26.13 45.46 -2.73
N GLU A 199 -25.57 44.95 -3.84
CA GLU A 199 -25.50 43.53 -4.14
C GLU A 199 -24.72 42.77 -3.07
N ARG A 200 -23.52 43.24 -2.71
CA ARG A 200 -22.72 42.59 -1.65
C ARG A 200 -23.35 42.72 -0.28
N THR A 201 -24.02 43.83 0.00
CA THR A 201 -24.75 44.01 1.26
C THR A 201 -25.86 42.97 1.36
N MET A 202 -26.63 42.79 0.29
CA MET A 202 -27.70 41.81 0.20
C MET A 202 -27.17 40.37 0.33
N GLU A 203 -26.07 40.05 -0.37
CA GLU A 203 -25.42 38.73 -0.23
C GLU A 203 -24.92 38.48 1.19
N GLY A 204 -24.31 39.48 1.82
CA GLY A 204 -23.90 39.43 3.23
C GLY A 204 -25.08 39.17 4.17
N PHE A 205 -26.20 39.86 3.98
CA PHE A 205 -27.41 39.60 4.76
C PHE A 205 -28.00 38.22 4.51
N LYS A 206 -28.04 37.75 3.26
CA LYS A 206 -28.49 36.38 2.94
C LYS A 206 -27.62 35.33 3.63
N LEU A 207 -26.31 35.56 3.73
CA LEU A 207 -25.39 34.68 4.44
C LEU A 207 -25.71 34.66 5.94
N LEU A 208 -25.84 35.84 6.57
CA LEU A 208 -26.21 35.97 7.98
C LEU A 208 -27.56 35.33 8.28
N TYR A 209 -28.53 35.45 7.36
CA TYR A 209 -29.87 34.88 7.52
C TYR A 209 -29.90 33.34 7.43
N ARG A 210 -28.80 32.67 7.06
CA ARG A 210 -28.71 31.20 7.11
C ARG A 210 -28.51 30.69 8.52
N GLU A 211 -27.81 31.46 9.37
CA GLU A 211 -27.50 31.11 10.76
C GLU A 211 -28.56 31.68 11.70
N GLU A 212 -28.96 30.92 12.72
CA GLU A 212 -29.99 31.37 13.68
C GLU A 212 -29.56 32.63 14.45
N GLN A 213 -28.29 32.70 14.87
CA GLN A 213 -27.74 33.89 15.53
C GLN A 213 -27.77 35.11 14.61
N GLY A 214 -27.55 34.91 13.29
CA GLY A 214 -27.62 36.00 12.31
C GLY A 214 -29.04 36.50 12.09
N LYS A 215 -30.04 35.61 12.04
CA LYS A 215 -31.47 35.97 12.00
C LYS A 215 -31.88 36.78 13.23
N GLU A 216 -31.47 36.33 14.42
CA GLU A 216 -31.76 37.01 15.68
C GLU A 216 -31.16 38.42 15.68
N MET A 217 -29.87 38.56 15.33
CA MET A 217 -29.21 39.86 15.21
C MET A 217 -29.95 40.81 14.26
N ILE A 218 -30.28 40.34 13.05
CA ILE A 218 -30.99 41.17 12.05
C ILE A 218 -32.36 41.60 12.59
N THR A 219 -33.07 40.71 13.28
CA THR A 219 -34.38 40.99 13.87
C THR A 219 -34.29 42.01 15.00
N GLN A 220 -33.28 41.90 15.87
CA GLN A 220 -33.04 42.86 16.96
C GLN A 220 -32.71 44.26 16.40
N ILE A 221 -31.84 44.34 15.38
CA ILE A 221 -31.51 45.60 14.70
C ILE A 221 -32.76 46.21 14.05
N GLY A 222 -33.56 45.39 13.35
CA GLY A 222 -34.79 45.83 12.70
C GLY A 222 -35.82 46.34 13.71
N SER A 223 -36.02 45.61 14.81
CA SER A 223 -36.95 45.99 15.90
C SER A 223 -36.53 47.29 16.58
N TYR A 224 -35.25 47.42 16.95
CA TYR A 224 -34.70 48.67 17.48
C TYR A 224 -34.93 49.83 16.51
N GLY A 225 -34.67 49.57 15.22
CA GLY A 225 -34.82 50.59 14.20
C GLY A 225 -36.27 51.09 14.09
N PHE A 226 -37.21 50.15 14.07
CA PHE A 226 -38.64 50.45 14.05
C PHE A 226 -39.10 51.21 15.29
N MET A 227 -38.73 50.76 16.50
CA MET A 227 -39.15 51.39 17.75
C MET A 227 -38.60 52.81 17.91
N SER A 228 -37.31 53.00 17.60
CA SER A 228 -36.69 54.33 17.65
C SER A 228 -37.25 55.27 16.59
N GLY A 229 -37.60 54.76 15.40
CA GLY A 229 -38.35 55.49 14.38
C GLY A 229 -39.71 55.97 14.87
N GLN A 230 -40.54 55.05 15.38
CA GLN A 230 -41.86 55.35 15.91
C GLN A 230 -41.85 56.38 17.04
N LYS A 231 -40.88 56.28 17.97
CA LYS A 231 -40.75 57.26 19.06
C LYS A 231 -40.45 58.66 18.50
N ARG A 232 -39.46 58.78 17.61
CA ARG A 232 -39.07 60.06 17.01
C ARG A 232 -40.22 60.72 16.23
N ASP A 233 -40.99 59.93 15.49
CA ASP A 233 -42.14 60.43 14.74
C ASP A 233 -43.25 60.95 15.67
N ARG A 234 -43.49 60.26 16.80
CA ARG A 234 -44.43 60.72 17.84
C ARG A 234 -43.93 61.98 18.53
N GLU A 235 -42.67 62.04 18.93
CA GLU A 235 -42.06 63.24 19.52
C GLU A 235 -42.16 64.45 18.59
N ALA A 236 -41.84 64.27 17.31
CA ALA A 236 -41.99 65.33 16.31
C ALA A 236 -43.45 65.79 16.18
N THR A 237 -44.40 64.86 16.19
CA THR A 237 -45.84 65.18 16.12
C THR A 237 -46.31 65.94 17.36
N HIS A 238 -45.92 65.48 18.56
CA HIS A 238 -46.25 66.14 19.82
C HIS A 238 -45.62 67.54 19.90
N ALA A 239 -44.37 67.70 19.48
CA ALA A 239 -43.70 69.01 19.46
C ALA A 239 -44.43 70.00 18.53
N ILE A 240 -44.80 69.57 17.32
CA ILE A 240 -45.53 70.42 16.36
C ILE A 240 -46.91 70.82 16.90
N LEU A 241 -47.61 69.95 17.62
CA LEU A 241 -48.93 70.24 18.18
C LEU A 241 -48.85 71.14 19.41
N ALA A 242 -47.89 70.89 20.29
CA ALA A 242 -47.63 71.75 21.44
C ALA A 242 -47.28 73.20 21.02
N ASP A 243 -46.55 73.37 19.91
CA ASP A 243 -46.24 74.69 19.36
C ASP A 243 -47.46 75.42 18.78
N ARG A 244 -48.50 74.68 18.36
CA ARG A 244 -49.69 75.22 17.68
C ARG A 244 -50.87 75.47 18.63
N ASP A 245 -51.03 74.64 19.64
CA ASP A 245 -52.14 74.67 20.58
C ASP A 245 -51.58 74.69 22.03
N PRO A 246 -51.65 75.84 22.72
CA PRO A 246 -51.16 75.98 24.09
C PRO A 246 -51.88 75.07 25.11
N ASP A 247 -53.12 74.67 24.83
CA ASP A 247 -53.91 73.77 25.67
C ASP A 247 -53.80 72.30 25.20
N PHE A 248 -52.83 72.01 24.32
CA PHE A 248 -52.59 70.68 23.77
C PHE A 248 -52.38 69.64 24.87
N ASN A 249 -53.14 68.56 24.77
CA ASN A 249 -52.92 67.36 25.56
C ASN A 249 -53.11 66.12 24.66
N ALA A 250 -52.17 65.19 24.72
CA ALA A 250 -52.12 64.05 23.81
C ALA A 250 -53.36 63.15 23.90
N GLU A 251 -53.91 62.98 25.10
CA GLU A 251 -55.06 62.10 25.36
C GLU A 251 -56.35 62.61 24.72
N SER A 252 -56.62 63.93 24.75
CA SER A 252 -57.80 64.53 24.08
C SER A 252 -57.76 64.41 22.57
N TYR A 253 -56.56 64.42 21.98
CA TYR A 253 -56.34 64.21 20.56
C TYR A 253 -56.31 62.70 20.19
N GLY A 254 -56.47 61.80 21.17
CA GLY A 254 -56.42 60.36 20.97
C GLY A 254 -55.05 59.86 20.50
N LEU A 255 -53.97 60.60 20.80
CA LEU A 255 -52.62 60.23 20.40
C LEU A 255 -52.05 59.16 21.32
N ALA A 256 -51.31 58.21 20.74
CA ALA A 256 -50.59 57.21 21.51
C ALA A 256 -49.54 57.89 22.41
N PRO A 257 -49.40 57.49 23.67
CA PRO A 257 -48.35 58.02 24.55
C PRO A 257 -46.96 57.85 23.95
N ILE A 258 -46.09 58.83 24.18
CA ILE A 258 -44.66 58.68 23.88
C ILE A 258 -44.06 57.78 24.96
N PRO A 259 -43.38 56.69 24.60
CA PRO A 259 -42.66 55.88 25.57
C PRO A 259 -41.60 56.72 26.29
N ASP A 260 -41.62 56.71 27.63
CA ASP A 260 -40.67 57.48 28.45
C ASP A 260 -39.22 56.99 28.22
N GLU A 261 -39.01 55.68 28.16
CA GLU A 261 -37.70 55.07 27.93
C GLU A 261 -37.25 55.21 26.47
N GLU A 262 -35.97 55.53 26.27
CA GLU A 262 -35.35 55.46 24.94
C GLU A 262 -35.06 53.99 24.61
N PRO A 263 -35.44 53.49 23.41
CA PRO A 263 -35.07 52.14 23.01
C PRO A 263 -33.55 51.95 23.16
N ALA A 264 -33.13 50.92 23.87
CA ALA A 264 -31.72 50.60 24.01
C ALA A 264 -31.19 49.98 22.71
N PRO A 265 -30.03 50.43 22.19
CA PRO A 265 -29.45 49.80 21.01
C PRO A 265 -29.02 48.35 21.34
N PRO A 266 -29.24 47.39 20.43
CA PRO A 266 -28.89 45.99 20.67
C PRO A 266 -27.38 45.74 20.73
N PHE A 267 -26.57 46.68 20.25
CA PHE A 267 -25.11 46.63 20.29
C PHE A 267 -24.53 47.98 20.71
N PRO A 268 -23.36 48.02 21.37
CA PRO A 268 -22.70 49.27 21.74
C PRO A 268 -22.41 50.10 20.50
N LEU A 269 -22.98 51.31 20.44
CA LEU A 269 -22.64 52.28 19.41
C LEU A 269 -21.36 52.99 19.83
N GLU A 270 -20.20 52.42 19.52
CA GLU A 270 -18.97 53.18 19.56
C GLU A 270 -19.07 54.29 18.51
N TYR A 271 -19.17 55.55 18.96
CA TYR A 271 -19.08 56.72 18.10
C TYR A 271 -17.63 56.88 17.59
N SER A 272 -17.19 55.95 16.76
CA SER A 272 -15.95 56.11 16.03
C SER A 272 -16.18 57.17 14.98
N SER A 273 -15.62 58.36 15.20
CA SER A 273 -15.67 59.55 14.32
C SER A 273 -15.13 59.31 12.89
N ARG A 274 -14.72 58.07 12.57
CA ARG A 274 -14.28 57.61 11.25
C ARG A 274 -15.35 56.86 10.46
N LEU A 275 -16.42 56.38 11.09
CA LEU A 275 -17.57 55.79 10.40
C LEU A 275 -18.59 56.88 10.18
N ARG A 276 -18.60 57.49 8.98
CA ARG A 276 -19.75 58.30 8.56
C ARG A 276 -20.99 57.41 8.66
N PRO A 277 -22.11 57.91 9.23
CA PRO A 277 -23.34 57.14 9.28
C PRO A 277 -23.66 56.66 7.87
N VAL A 278 -23.65 55.35 7.67
CA VAL A 278 -24.05 54.73 6.41
C VAL A 278 -25.55 55.01 6.28
N LYS A 279 -25.88 56.12 5.62
CA LYS A 279 -27.24 56.58 5.31
C LYS A 279 -28.07 55.58 4.50
N LEU A 280 -27.49 54.43 4.11
CA LEU A 280 -28.16 53.39 3.34
C LEU A 280 -29.05 52.48 4.19
N PHE A 281 -28.82 52.34 5.50
CA PHE A 281 -29.53 51.32 6.30
C PHE A 281 -31.02 51.59 6.49
N TRP A 282 -31.44 52.85 6.40
CA TRP A 282 -32.78 53.29 6.79
C TRP A 282 -33.70 53.65 5.61
N LYS A 283 -33.16 53.73 4.39
CA LYS A 283 -33.97 54.05 3.21
C LYS A 283 -34.61 52.81 2.58
N THR A 284 -34.06 51.62 2.86
CA THR A 284 -34.50 50.32 2.31
C THR A 284 -35.39 49.51 3.25
N SER A 285 -35.60 49.94 4.50
CA SER A 285 -36.50 49.28 5.46
C SER A 285 -37.97 49.34 5.04
N ASN A 286 -38.35 50.25 4.13
CA ASN A 286 -39.69 50.31 3.53
C ASN A 286 -39.93 49.28 2.41
N SER A 287 -38.91 48.47 2.05
CA SER A 287 -38.98 47.47 0.98
C SER A 287 -38.88 46.01 1.46
N PHE A 288 -38.83 45.76 2.78
CA PHE A 288 -38.97 44.40 3.30
C PHE A 288 -40.44 43.96 3.21
N PRO A 289 -40.74 42.77 2.64
CA PRO A 289 -42.11 42.28 2.53
C PRO A 289 -42.73 42.13 3.92
N ARG A 290 -43.92 42.72 4.08
CA ARG A 290 -44.74 42.71 5.30
C ARG A 290 -45.39 41.35 5.58
N GLU A 291 -44.63 40.27 5.50
CA GLU A 291 -45.14 38.92 5.75
C GLU A 291 -44.21 38.19 6.72
N CYS A 292 -44.25 38.60 7.98
CA CYS A 292 -43.92 37.72 9.09
C CYS A 292 -45.23 37.42 9.84
N PRO A 293 -45.73 36.17 9.85
CA PRO A 293 -46.85 35.80 10.68
C PRO A 293 -46.40 35.84 12.14
N VAL A 294 -47.01 36.74 12.91
CA VAL A 294 -46.94 36.73 14.37
C VAL A 294 -47.72 35.50 14.83
N TYR A 295 -47.01 34.41 15.13
CA TYR A 295 -47.58 33.35 15.96
C TYR A 295 -47.44 33.79 17.41
N LEU A 296 -48.58 34.16 17.99
CA LEU A 296 -48.81 34.20 19.44
C LEU A 296 -48.76 32.78 20.02
#